data_AF-A0A846BUL5-F1
#
_entry.id   AF-A0A846BUL5-F1
#
_cell.length_a   1.000
_cell.length_b   1.000
_cell.length_c   1.000
_cell.angle_alpha   90.00
_cell.angle_beta   90.00
_cell.angle_gamma   90.00
#
_symmetry.space_group_name_H-M   'P 1'
#
loop_
_entity.id
_entity.type
_entity.pdbx_description
1 polymer ?
#
loop_
_entity_poly.entity_id
_entity_poly.type
_entity_poly.pdbx_seq_one_letter_code
_entity_poly.pdbx_strand_id
1 'polypeptide(L)' 'VWLDDNDNDCRVLRGGSWYSYSKYCRSAYRYHRAPDCRYCHFGCRVVCPTVLS' A
#
# COMPACT_ATOMS: atom_id res chain seq x y z
N VAL A 1 2.03 -25.81 0.66
CA VAL A 1 1.46 -24.47 0.38
C VAL A 1 1.70 -23.64 1.61
N TRP A 2 2.61 -22.66 1.54
CA TRP A 2 2.89 -21.75 2.64
C TRP A 2 1.87 -20.61 2.57
N LEU A 3 0.75 -20.77 3.24
CA LEU A 3 -0.08 -19.63 3.59
C LEU A 3 0.13 -19.47 5.09
N ASP A 4 1.15 -18.69 5.45
CA ASP A 4 1.30 -18.25 6.83
C ASP A 4 0.08 -17.36 7.13
N ASP A 5 -0.80 -17.84 8.01
CA ASP A 5 -2.03 -17.16 8.44
C ASP A 5 -1.77 -15.78 9.08
N ASN A 6 -0.51 -15.38 9.23
CA ASN A 6 -0.03 -14.14 9.82
C ASN A 6 0.39 -13.06 8.79
N ASP A 7 0.39 -13.36 7.49
CA ASP A 7 0.95 -12.44 6.45
C ASP A 7 -0.07 -11.41 5.89
N ASN A 8 -1.29 -11.39 6.42
CA ASN A 8 -2.38 -10.53 5.93
C ASN A 8 -2.78 -9.37 6.86
N ASP A 9 -2.13 -9.20 8.00
CA ASP A 9 -2.51 -8.19 8.99
C ASP A 9 -2.18 -6.77 8.54
N CYS A 10 -1.22 -6.57 7.63
CA CYS A 10 -0.83 -5.25 7.15
C CYS A 10 -0.83 -5.15 5.62
N ARG A 11 -1.44 -4.09 5.09
CA ARG A 11 -1.41 -3.73 3.67
C ARG A 11 -0.29 -2.71 3.41
N VAL A 12 0.33 -2.83 2.23
CA VAL A 12 1.41 -1.93 1.80
C VAL A 12 0.83 -0.71 1.08
N LEU A 13 1.15 0.47 1.60
CA LEU A 13 0.94 1.76 0.96
C LEU A 13 2.25 2.24 0.31
N ARG A 14 2.13 2.89 -0.85
CA ARG A 14 3.26 3.43 -1.63
C ARG A 14 3.00 4.85 -2.09
N GLY A 15 4.08 5.58 -2.41
CA GLY A 15 4.03 6.92 -3.01
C GLY A 15 3.99 8.08 -2.01
N GLY A 16 3.70 7.82 -0.73
CA GLY A 16 3.56 8.87 0.28
C GLY A 16 2.28 9.70 0.09
N SER A 17 2.16 10.78 0.87
CA SER A 17 1.02 11.70 0.88
C SER A 17 1.50 13.14 1.06
N TRP A 18 0.59 14.11 0.99
CA TRP A 18 0.88 15.53 1.24
C TRP A 18 1.48 15.82 2.64
N TYR A 19 1.22 14.94 3.62
CA TYR A 19 1.75 15.03 4.98
C TYR A 19 3.08 14.26 5.16
N SER A 20 3.50 13.49 4.15
CA SER A 20 4.68 12.62 4.27
C SER A 20 5.99 13.39 4.08
N TYR A 21 6.99 13.08 4.91
CA TYR A 21 8.36 13.54 4.67
C TYR A 21 8.87 13.06 3.30
N SER A 22 9.71 13.87 2.65
CA SER A 22 10.27 13.60 1.31
C SER A 22 10.90 12.21 1.18
N LYS A 23 11.55 11.71 2.24
CA LYS A 23 12.15 10.37 2.29
C LYS A 23 11.15 9.21 2.11
N TYR A 24 9.87 9.41 2.39
CA TYR A 24 8.81 8.40 2.27
C TYR A 24 8.11 8.41 0.92
N CYS A 25 8.31 9.44 0.10
CA CYS A 25 7.73 9.54 -1.25
C CYS A 25 8.53 8.77 -2.31
N ARG A 26 9.59 8.04 -1.92
CA ARG A 26 10.37 7.21 -2.83
C ARG A 26 9.59 5.97 -3.26
N SER A 27 9.68 5.60 -4.53
CA SER A 27 8.97 4.42 -5.08
C SER A 27 9.32 3.10 -4.38
N ALA A 28 10.55 2.98 -3.86
CA ALA A 28 11.00 1.80 -3.11
C ALA A 28 10.49 1.74 -1.66
N TYR A 29 9.97 2.84 -1.11
CA TYR A 29 9.47 2.88 0.25
C TYR A 29 8.17 2.08 0.38
N ARG A 30 8.10 1.22 1.40
CA ARG A 30 6.92 0.39 1.72
C ARG A 30 6.42 0.77 3.10
N TYR A 31 5.19 1.31 3.15
CA TYR A 31 4.56 1.67 4.40
C TYR A 31 3.50 0.64 4.77
N HIS A 32 3.66 -0.03 5.91
CA HIS A 32 2.80 -1.11 6.35
C HIS A 32 1.81 -0.60 7.40
N ARG A 33 0.51 -0.80 7.17
CA ARG A 33 -0.56 -0.46 8.11
C ARG A 33 -1.63 -1.53 8.10
N ALA A 34 -2.32 -1.69 9.22
CA ALA A 34 -3.47 -2.56 9.30
C ALA A 34 -4.56 -2.10 8.32
N PRO A 35 -5.32 -3.02 7.69
CA PRO A 35 -6.30 -2.70 6.65
C PRO A 35 -7.47 -1.84 7.15
N ASP A 36 -7.71 -1.82 8.46
CA ASP A 36 -8.72 -1.00 9.14
C ASP A 36 -8.26 0.45 9.38
N CYS A 37 -6.98 0.75 9.22
CA CYS A 37 -6.42 2.08 9.41
C CYS A 37 -6.94 3.06 8.35
N ARG A 38 -7.78 4.00 8.77
CA ARG A 38 -8.35 5.05 7.90
C ARG A 38 -7.79 6.41 8.28
N TYR A 39 -6.86 6.91 7.47
CA TYR A 39 -6.37 8.28 7.58
C TYR A 39 -6.78 9.07 6.34
N CYS A 40 -7.09 10.36 6.51
CA CYS A 40 -7.52 11.25 5.44
C CYS A 40 -6.49 11.44 4.30
N HIS A 41 -5.24 11.03 4.54
CA HIS A 41 -4.14 11.12 3.59
C HIS A 41 -3.78 9.76 2.97
N PHE A 42 -4.58 8.71 3.19
CA PHE A 42 -4.47 7.41 2.51
C PHE A 42 -5.48 7.30 1.38
N GLY A 43 -5.15 6.52 0.35
CA GLY A 43 -6.01 6.28 -0.81
C GLY A 43 -5.52 5.14 -1.68
N CYS A 44 -6.29 4.85 -2.74
CA CYS A 44 -6.02 3.74 -3.67
C CYS A 44 -5.97 4.26 -5.11
N ARG A 45 -5.13 3.64 -5.95
CA ARG A 45 -5.18 3.78 -7.41
C ARG A 45 -5.77 2.49 -7.99
N VAL A 46 -6.86 2.61 -8.73
CA VAL A 46 -7.48 1.49 -9.43
C VAL A 46 -6.59 1.07 -10.60
N VAL A 47 -6.46 -0.23 -10.83
CA VAL A 47 -5.71 -0.81 -11.94
C VAL A 47 -6.66 -1.67 -12.76
N CYS A 48 -6.62 -1.52 -14.08
CA CYS A 48 -7.36 -2.40 -15.00
C CYS A 48 -6.48 -3.61 -15.32
N PRO A 49 -7.03 -4.84 -15.32
CA PRO A 49 -6.30 -5.98 -15.84
C PRO A 49 -5.96 -5.75 -17.32
N THR A 50 -4.73 -6.10 -17.70
CA THR A 50 -4.40 -6.23 -19.11
C THR A 50 -5.17 -7.43 -19.65
N VAL A 51 -6.09 -7.22 -20.58
CA VAL A 51 -6.59 -8.33 -21.40
C VAL A 51 -5.42 -8.77 -22.28
N LEU A 52 -4.90 -9.97 -22.04
CA LEU A 52 -3.97 -10.59 -22.98
C LEU A 52 -4.78 -10.92 -24.24
N SER A 53 -4.51 -10.20 -25.32
CA SER A 53 -4.96 -10.55 -26.68
C SER A 53 -4.08 -11.65 -27.25
#